data_AF-A0A4R4WAK1-F1
#
_entry.id   AF-A0A4R4WAK1-F1
#
_cell.length_a   1.000
_cell.length_b   1.000
_cell.length_c   1.000
_cell.angle_alpha   90.00
_cell.angle_beta   90.00
_cell.angle_gamma   90.00
#
_symmetry.space_group_name_H-M   'P 1'
#
loop_
_entity.id
_entity.type
_entity.pdbx_description
1 polymer ?
#
loop_
_entity_poly.entity_id
_entity_poly.type
_entity_poly.pdbx_seq_one_letter_code
_entity_poly.pdbx_strand_id
1 'polypeptide(L)' 'RCLSNRGVADELVISPATVARHVTNILTKLGFSSRAQIAAWAVDNISTDPPPP' A
#
# COMPACT_ATOMS: atom_id res chain seq x y z
N ARG A 1 -9.87 -2.38 -1.60
CA ARG A 1 -10.39 -0.99 -1.62
C ARG A 1 -9.21 -0.04 -1.77
N CYS A 2 -9.26 0.95 -2.65
CA CYS A 2 -8.20 1.99 -2.72
C CYS A 2 -8.54 3.11 -1.72
N LEU A 3 -8.04 2.99 -0.49
CA LEU A 3 -8.23 4.01 0.54
C LEU A 3 -7.28 5.19 0.32
N SER A 4 -7.75 6.40 0.62
CA SER A 4 -6.91 7.60 0.67
C SER A 4 -5.91 7.51 1.84
N ASN A 5 -4.86 8.34 1.86
CA ASN A 5 -3.93 8.37 3.00
C ASN A 5 -4.64 8.62 4.33
N ARG A 6 -5.73 9.40 4.31
CA ARG A 6 -6.58 9.64 5.47
C ARG A 6 -7.36 8.39 5.89
N GLY A 7 -7.97 7.68 4.95
CA GLY A 7 -8.69 6.43 5.29
C GLY A 7 -7.77 5.35 5.86
N VAL A 8 -6.55 5.22 5.33
CA VAL A 8 -5.54 4.30 5.89
C VAL A 8 -5.08 4.76 7.27
N ALA A 9 -4.90 6.07 7.46
CA ALA A 9 -4.55 6.64 8.76
C ALA A 9 -5.62 6.39 9.83
N ASP A 10 -6.89 6.52 9.46
CA ASP A 10 -8.03 6.28 10.34
C ASP A 10 -8.13 4.78 10.72
N GLU A 11 -7.92 3.85 9.78
CA GLU A 11 -7.93 2.41 10.07
C GLU A 11 -6.75 1.97 10.94
N LEU A 12 -5.56 2.53 10.71
CA LEU A 12 -4.33 2.16 11.41
C LEU A 12 -4.06 3.00 12.65
N VAL A 13 -4.91 3.99 12.96
CA VAL A 13 -4.78 4.92 14.09
C VAL A 13 -3.40 5.61 14.09
N ILE A 14 -2.98 6.10 12.92
CA ILE A 14 -1.71 6.83 12.72
C ILE A 14 -1.96 8.15 11.99
N SER A 15 -0.95 9.03 11.96
CA SER A 15 -1.10 10.29 11.23
C SER A 15 -1.14 10.07 9.69
N PRO A 16 -1.93 10.86 8.94
CA PRO A 16 -1.89 10.84 7.47
C PRO A 16 -0.50 11.15 6.89
N ALA A 17 0.32 11.94 7.59
CA ALA A 17 1.70 12.22 7.21
C ALA A 17 2.60 10.98 7.33
N THR A 18 2.36 10.15 8.35
CA THR A 18 3.03 8.85 8.52
C THR A 18 2.70 7.94 7.33
N VAL A 19 1.41 7.84 6.96
CA VAL A 19 0.98 7.07 5.78
C VAL A 19 1.65 7.59 4.50
N ALA A 20 1.67 8.91 4.29
CA ALA A 20 2.31 9.51 3.12
C ALA A 20 3.79 9.12 3.02
N ARG A 21 4.51 9.19 4.14
CA ARG A 21 5.93 8.78 4.21
C ARG A 21 6.11 7.31 3.88
N HIS A 22 5.24 6.42 4.38
CA HIS A 22 5.29 5.01 4.04
C HIS A 22 5.05 4.77 2.54
N VAL A 23 4.07 5.44 1.94
CA VAL A 23 3.79 5.34 0.50
C VAL A 23 5.00 5.79 -0.32
N THR A 24 5.60 6.93 0.00
CA THR A 24 6.81 7.41 -0.67
C THR A 24 7.95 6.40 -0.55
N ASN A 25 8.18 5.86 0.65
CA ASN A 25 9.25 4.87 0.85
C ASN A 25 9.01 3.59 0.02
N ILE A 26 7.76 3.11 -0.09
CA ILE A 26 7.41 1.94 -0.91
C ILE A 26 7.66 2.24 -2.39
N LEU A 27 7.20 3.40 -2.87
CA LEU A 27 7.44 3.85 -4.24
C LEU A 27 8.94 3.88 -4.57
N THR A 28 9.74 4.50 -3.71
CA THR A 28 11.20 4.57 -3.89
C THR A 28 11.84 3.19 -3.89
N LYS A 29 11.46 2.30 -2.96
CA LYS A 29 12.02 0.94 -2.89
C LYS A 29 11.68 0.09 -4.10
N LEU A 30 10.49 0.24 -4.65
CA LEU A 30 10.03 -0.53 -5.80
C LEU A 30 10.33 0.15 -7.14
N GLY A 31 10.87 1.37 -7.14
CA GLY A 31 11.11 2.16 -8.36
C GLY A 31 9.83 2.62 -9.06
N PHE A 32 8.73 2.74 -8.33
CA PHE A 32 7.42 3.13 -8.86
C PHE A 32 7.18 4.63 -8.69
N SER A 33 6.37 5.20 -9.58
CA SER A 33 5.97 6.62 -9.55
C SER A 33 4.53 6.82 -9.10
N SER A 34 3.73 5.75 -9.02
CA SER A 34 2.32 5.84 -8.64
C SER A 34 1.83 4.70 -7.75
N ARG A 35 0.83 5.00 -6.92
CA ARG A 35 0.12 3.99 -6.11
C ARG A 35 -0.60 2.95 -6.95
N ALA A 36 -0.98 3.28 -8.18
CA ALA A 36 -1.57 2.32 -9.11
C ALA A 36 -0.58 1.21 -9.49
N GLN A 37 0.70 1.56 -9.71
CA GLN A 37 1.75 0.56 -9.95
C GLN A 37 1.97 -0.33 -8.71
N ILE A 38 1.94 0.25 -7.51
CA ILE A 38 1.98 -0.55 -6.26
C ILE A 38 0.80 -1.53 -6.22
N ALA A 39 -0.42 -1.09 -6.54
CA ALA A 39 -1.61 -1.95 -6.50
C ALA A 39 -1.53 -3.09 -7.53
N ALA A 40 -1.08 -2.81 -8.75
CA ALA A 40 -0.85 -3.84 -9.77
C ALA A 40 0.22 -4.86 -9.31
N TRP A 41 1.37 -4.38 -8.84
CA TRP A 41 2.43 -5.23 -8.30
C TRP A 41 1.95 -6.09 -7.11
N ALA A 42 1.16 -5.50 -6.22
CA ALA A 42 0.61 -6.18 -5.06
C ALA A 42 -0.31 -7.35 -5.44
N VAL A 43 -1.13 -7.21 -6.48
CA VAL A 43 -1.97 -8.32 -6.97
C VAL A 43 -1.10 -9.49 -7.46
N ASP A 44 -0.02 -9.19 -8.18
CA ASP A 44 0.89 -10.21 -8.72
C ASP A 44 1.75 -10.88 -7.62
N ASN A 45 2.09 -10.16 -6.55
CA ASN A 45 3.07 -10.60 -5.54
C ASN A 45 2.47 -11.06 -4.21
N ILE A 46 1.28 -10.59 -3.82
CA ILE A 46 0.62 -10.95 -2.54
C ILE A 46 -0.15 -12.28 -2.64
N SER A 47 -0.16 -12.93 -3.81
CA SER A 47 -0.76 -14.27 -4.02
C SER A 47 -0.02 -15.44 -3.33
N THR A 48 0.72 -15.16 -2.24
CA THR A 48 1.33 -16.18 -1.36
C THR A 48 0.52 -16.33 -0.08
N ASP A 49 -0.75 -16.71 -0.23
CA ASP A 49 -1.48 -17.47 0.79
C ASP A 49 -2.20 -18.61 0.05
N PRO A 50 -1.89 -19.89 0.33
CA PRO A 50 -2.70 -20.98 -0.20
C PRO A 50 -4.14 -20.83 0.37
N PRO A 51 -5.19 -21.05 -0.43
CA PRO A 51 -6.56 -20.99 0.07
C PRO A 51 -6.70 -21.94 1.28
N PRO A 52 -7.34 -21.52 2.38
CA PRO A 52 -7.62 -22.43 3.49
C PRO A 52 -8.46 -23.61 2.98
N PRO A 53 -8.22 -24.83 3.49
CA PRO A 53 -8.93 -26.03 3.05
C PRO A 53 -10.45 -25.94 3.25
#